data_AF-A0A2T1CGT4-F1
#
_entry.id   AF-A0A2T1CGT4-F1
#
_cell.length_a   1.000
_cell.length_b   1.000
_cell.length_c   1.000
_cell.angle_alpha   90.00
_cell.angle_beta   90.00
_cell.angle_gamma   90.00
#
_symmetry.space_group_name_H-M   'P 1'
#
loop_
_entity.id
_entity.type
_entity.pdbx_description
1 polymer ?
#
loop_
_entity_poly.entity_id
_entity_poly.type
_entity_poly.pdbx_seq_one_letter_code
_entity_poly.pdbx_strand_id
1 'polypeptide(L)' 'GNSADLIIFPARYFSELLARSQHNRIIIRKGKKINLDLPDYRELDDLIARN' A
#
# COMPACT_ATOMS: atom_id res chain seq x y z
N GLY A 1 7.16 -20.86 -8.02
CA GLY A 1 7.02 -19.40 -8.17
C GLY A 1 6.30 -18.84 -6.95
N ASN A 2 6.56 -17.59 -6.58
CA ASN A 2 5.91 -16.91 -5.46
C ASN A 2 4.59 -16.24 -5.88
N SER A 3 3.78 -15.85 -4.89
CA SER A 3 2.56 -15.08 -5.15
C SER A 3 2.90 -13.71 -5.75
N ALA A 4 2.07 -13.25 -6.68
CA ALA A 4 2.18 -11.91 -7.26
C ALA A 4 1.55 -10.88 -6.31
N ASP A 5 2.32 -10.49 -5.30
CA ASP A 5 1.97 -9.46 -4.32
C ASP A 5 2.81 -8.19 -4.61
N LEU A 6 2.15 -7.13 -5.08
CA LEU A 6 2.79 -5.93 -5.62
C LEU A 6 2.08 -4.66 -5.18
N ILE A 7 2.85 -3.58 -5.02
CA ILE A 7 2.35 -2.22 -4.88
C ILE A 7 2.89 -1.41 -6.06
N ILE A 8 2.01 -0.82 -6.86
CA ILE A 8 2.37 -0.06 -8.04
C ILE A 8 2.11 1.43 -7.78
N PHE A 9 3.11 2.26 -8.06
CA PHE A 9 3.06 3.70 -7.85
C PHE A 9 3.19 4.47 -9.17
N PRO A 10 2.43 5.57 -9.35
CA PRO A 10 2.56 6.44 -10.50
C PRO A 10 3.74 7.42 -10.31
N ALA A 11 4.96 6.96 -10.57
CA ALA A 11 6.17 7.77 -10.51
C ALA A 11 7.14 7.38 -11.63
N ARG A 12 7.96 8.34 -12.10
CA ARG A 12 8.96 8.09 -13.15
C ARG A 12 10.29 7.59 -12.57
N TYR A 13 10.66 8.05 -11.37
CA TYR A 13 11.92 7.72 -10.70
C TYR A 13 11.75 7.67 -9.18
N PHE A 14 12.74 7.11 -8.48
CA PHE A 14 12.71 6.94 -7.02
C PHE A 14 12.60 8.26 -6.25
N SER A 15 13.26 9.33 -6.71
CA SER A 15 13.16 10.65 -6.07
C SER A 15 11.74 11.19 -6.10
N GLU A 16 11.06 11.08 -7.24
CA GLU A 16 9.66 11.48 -7.39
C GLU A 16 8.73 10.62 -6.54
N LEU A 17 8.98 9.31 -6.48
CA LEU A 17 8.25 8.40 -5.59
C LEU A 17 8.38 8.92 -4.15
N LEU A 18 9.59 9.01 -3.62
CA LEU A 18 9.83 9.34 -2.20
C LEU A 18 9.38 10.75 -1.79
N ALA A 19 9.28 11.70 -2.73
CA ALA A 19 8.87 13.07 -2.46
C ALA A 19 7.34 13.28 -2.44
N ARG A 20 6.54 12.32 -2.93
CA ARG A 20 5.09 12.50 -3.12
C ARG A 20 4.26 11.62 -2.19
N SER A 21 3.04 12.07 -1.96
CA SER A 21 2.01 11.33 -1.24
C SER A 21 1.60 10.05 -2.00
N GLN A 22 1.61 8.90 -1.33
CA GLN A 22 1.42 7.57 -1.94
C GLN A 22 -0.03 7.05 -1.95
N HIS A 23 -1.00 7.96 -1.88
CA HIS A 23 -2.41 7.58 -1.77
C HIS A 23 -2.94 7.00 -3.09
N ASN A 24 -2.44 7.47 -4.24
CA ASN A 24 -2.88 6.99 -5.56
C ASN A 24 -2.11 5.75 -6.03
N ARG A 25 -1.99 4.73 -5.17
CA ARG A 25 -1.29 3.46 -5.46
C ARG A 25 -2.27 2.37 -5.88
N ILE A 26 -1.80 1.41 -6.68
CA ILE A 26 -2.54 0.19 -6.99
C ILE A 26 -1.96 -0.96 -6.17
N ILE A 27 -2.83 -1.72 -5.50
CA ILE A 27 -2.43 -2.92 -4.76
C ILE A 27 -2.84 -4.15 -5.56
N ILE A 28 -1.90 -5.08 -5.74
CA ILE A 28 -2.14 -6.41 -6.29
C ILE A 28 -1.82 -7.44 -5.21
N ARG A 29 -2.77 -8.31 -4.93
CA ARG A 29 -2.59 -9.43 -3.99
C ARG A 29 -3.02 -10.72 -4.66
N LYS A 30 -2.17 -11.75 -4.60
CA LYS A 30 -2.38 -13.03 -5.30
C LYS A 30 -2.75 -12.84 -6.79
N GLY A 31 -2.09 -11.89 -7.46
CA GLY A 31 -2.31 -11.58 -8.87
C GLY A 31 -3.62 -10.85 -9.19
N LYS A 32 -4.38 -10.38 -8.17
CA LYS A 32 -5.62 -9.62 -8.37
C LYS A 32 -5.47 -8.21 -7.84
N LYS A 33 -5.89 -7.21 -8.63
CA LYS A 33 -6.05 -5.84 -8.14
C LYS A 33 -7.07 -5.84 -7.00
N ILE A 34 -6.75 -5.17 -5.91
CA ILE A 34 -7.67 -4.96 -4.79
C ILE A 34 -7.92 -3.46 -4.65
N ASN A 35 -9.20 -3.09 -4.56
CA ASN A 35 -9.61 -1.77 -4.10
C ASN A 35 -9.96 -1.95 -2.63
N LEU A 36 -9.12 -1.45 -1.74
CA LEU A 36 -9.39 -1.41 -0.32
C LEU A 36 -9.49 0.06 0.06
N ASP A 37 -10.68 0.45 0.52
CA ASP A 37 -10.76 1.61 1.40
C ASP A 37 -9.87 1.33 2.59
N LEU A 38 -9.01 2.29 2.93
CA LEU A 38 -8.16 2.14 4.10
C LEU A 38 -9.06 2.11 5.33
N PRO A 39 -8.81 1.20 6.30
CA PRO A 39 -9.51 1.26 7.57
C PRO A 39 -9.24 2.61 8.23
N ASP A 40 -10.13 3.01 9.13
CA ASP A 40 -9.84 4.16 9.99
C ASP A 40 -8.53 3.88 10.74
N TYR A 41 -7.61 4.85 10.75
CA TYR A 41 -6.29 4.68 11.36
C TYR A 41 -6.39 4.26 12.84
N ARG A 42 -7.46 4.64 13.54
CA ARG A 42 -7.69 4.26 14.94
C ARG A 42 -7.87 2.76 15.13
N GLU A 43 -8.34 2.04 14.12
CA GLU A 43 -8.44 0.57 14.19
C GLU A 43 -7.06 -0.11 14.26
N LEU A 44 -5.99 0.60 13.90
CA LEU A 44 -4.61 0.10 14.01
C LEU A 44 -3.98 0.40 15.38
N ASP A 45 -4.55 1.28 16.19
CA ASP A 45 -3.96 1.67 17.48
C ASP A 45 -3.83 0.45 18.41
N ASP A 46 -4.85 -0.39 18.48
CA ASP A 46 -4.86 -1.62 19.28
C ASP A 46 -3.83 -2.67 18.78
N LEU A 47 -3.50 -2.65 17.50
CA LEU A 47 -2.51 -3.53 16.87
C LEU A 47 -1.08 -3.06 17.12
N ILE A 48 -0.85 -1.74 17.20
CA ILE A 48 0.47 -1.14 17.42
C ILE A 48 0.81 -1.00 18.91
N ALA A 49 -0.18 -0.76 19.78
CA ALA A 49 0.01 -0.60 21.22
C ALA A 49 0.32 -1.93 21.95
N ARG A 50 0.05 -3.07 21.32
CA ARG A 50 0.42 -4.41 21.82
C ARG A 50 1.82 -4.81 21.35
N ASN A 51 2.83 -4.07 21.79
CA ASN A 51 4.24 -4.48 21.74
C ASN A 51 4.78 -4.66 23.15
#